data_AF-A0A0B4EEI9-F1
#
_entry.id   AF-A0A0B4EEI9-F1
#
_cell.length_a   1.000
_cell.length_b   1.000
_cell.length_c   1.000
_cell.angle_alpha   90.00
_cell.angle_beta   90.00
_cell.angle_gamma   90.00
#
_symmetry.space_group_name_H-M   'P 1'
#
loop_
_entity.id
_entity.type
_entity.pdbx_description
1 polymer ?
#
loop_
_entity_poly.entity_id
_entity_poly.type
_entity_poly.pdbx_seq_one_letter_code
_entity_poly.pdbx_strand_id
1 'polypeptide(L)'
;MAGASHDSGYYFAEQFAFQNIKNIGYCGIQNRPNSHGESIVHAVFSSFQNGTTTSDANCHDGADNGPGGYLHLAVENIPGTTTWTGTVINTATGAQARVGSWTLPSGAGGIESSYSGFVEYYRGTQPCAKLPKTEATFYNPVSKTPGAGKGVVGEPYEYGDCVGKVDFSTTKVSDGYEIKVGF
;
A
#
# COMPACT_ATOMS: atom_id res chain seq x y z
N MET A 1 -3.94 5.11 -11.41
CA MET A 1 -2.73 5.93 -11.27
C MET A 1 -2.71 6.90 -12.43
N ALA A 2 -2.48 8.19 -12.17
CA ALA A 2 -2.42 9.18 -13.23
C ALA A 2 -1.09 9.05 -13.99
N GLY A 3 -1.11 9.30 -15.30
CA GLY A 3 0.09 9.27 -16.15
C GLY A 3 0.84 7.93 -16.25
N ALA A 4 0.35 6.86 -15.63
CA ALA A 4 1.00 5.56 -15.65
C ALA A 4 0.97 4.96 -17.06
N SER A 5 2.06 4.32 -17.48
CA SER A 5 2.13 3.58 -18.76
C SER A 5 1.18 2.39 -18.84
N HIS A 6 0.44 2.09 -17.76
CA HIS A 6 -0.36 0.88 -17.57
C HIS A 6 0.46 -0.40 -17.71
N ASP A 7 1.77 -0.36 -17.49
CA ASP A 7 2.58 -1.58 -17.36
C ASP A 7 2.51 -2.13 -15.94
N SER A 8 2.97 -3.35 -15.72
CA SER A 8 3.42 -3.77 -14.40
C SER A 8 4.83 -3.26 -14.19
N GLY A 9 5.16 -2.76 -12.99
CA GLY A 9 6.52 -2.34 -12.70
C GLY A 9 6.72 -1.73 -11.33
N TYR A 10 5.84 -0.83 -10.91
CA TYR A 10 5.98 -0.12 -9.65
C TYR A 10 5.10 -0.70 -8.56
N TYR A 11 5.65 -0.72 -7.36
CA TYR A 11 4.89 -0.90 -6.13
C TYR A 11 5.05 0.36 -5.27
N PHE A 12 3.91 0.98 -4.99
CA PHE A 12 3.79 2.07 -4.03
C PHE A 12 3.31 1.45 -2.72
N ALA A 13 4.22 1.30 -1.77
CA ALA A 13 3.96 0.66 -0.49
C ALA A 13 3.96 1.68 0.66
N GLU A 14 2.94 1.63 1.50
CA GLU A 14 2.94 2.17 2.85
C GLU A 14 3.26 1.04 3.84
N GLN A 15 4.15 1.33 4.78
CA GLN A 15 4.49 0.38 5.84
C GLN A 15 3.69 0.72 7.10
N PHE A 16 3.45 -0.26 7.95
CA PHE A 16 2.89 -0.07 9.28
C PHE A 16 3.46 -1.10 10.25
N ALA A 17 3.60 -0.74 11.51
CA ALA A 17 3.93 -1.67 12.58
C ALA A 17 2.77 -1.82 13.56
N PHE A 18 2.87 -2.82 14.40
CA PHE A 18 1.93 -3.10 15.46
C PHE A 18 2.63 -3.07 16.80
N GLN A 19 1.93 -2.59 17.81
CA GLN A 19 2.36 -2.66 19.19
C GLN A 19 2.56 -4.12 19.61
N ASN A 20 3.55 -4.35 20.47
CA ASN A 20 3.86 -5.64 21.12
C ASN A 20 4.31 -6.79 20.21
N ILE A 21 4.52 -6.54 18.91
CA ILE A 21 5.08 -7.50 17.96
C ILE A 21 6.18 -6.84 17.12
N LYS A 22 7.04 -7.64 16.50
CA LYS A 22 8.36 -7.16 16.02
C LYS A 22 8.41 -6.74 14.57
N ASN A 23 7.67 -7.41 13.69
CA ASN A 23 7.77 -7.16 12.26
C ASN A 23 6.84 -6.02 11.85
N ILE A 24 6.84 -5.68 10.57
CA ILE A 24 5.93 -4.71 9.97
C ILE A 24 4.88 -5.43 9.11
N GLY A 25 3.93 -4.68 8.60
CA GLY A 25 3.07 -5.05 7.49
C GLY A 25 3.15 -3.99 6.41
N TYR A 26 2.74 -4.35 5.19
CA TYR A 26 2.66 -3.44 4.07
C TYR A 26 1.23 -3.33 3.59
N CYS A 27 0.87 -2.15 3.12
CA CYS A 27 -0.26 -1.96 2.26
C CYS A 27 0.15 -1.10 1.08
N GLY A 28 -0.46 -1.28 -0.08
CA GLY A 28 -0.05 -0.48 -1.21
C GLY A 28 -0.73 -0.84 -2.50
N ILE A 29 -0.25 -0.24 -3.57
CA ILE A 29 -0.80 -0.41 -4.92
C ILE A 29 0.28 -0.62 -5.96
N GLN A 30 0.00 -1.48 -6.94
CA GLN A 30 0.86 -1.73 -8.09
C GLN A 30 0.10 -1.43 -9.39
N ASN A 31 0.76 -0.79 -10.36
CA ASN A 31 0.21 -0.68 -11.71
C ASN A 31 0.18 -2.03 -12.42
N ARG A 32 -0.79 -2.22 -13.30
CA ARG A 32 -0.96 -3.44 -14.10
C ARG A 32 -1.43 -3.10 -15.52
N PRO A 33 -1.16 -3.99 -16.50
CA PRO A 33 -1.76 -3.97 -17.83
C PRO A 33 -3.26 -3.72 -17.78
N ASN A 34 -3.73 -2.88 -18.69
CA ASN A 34 -5.16 -2.69 -18.90
C ASN A 34 -5.84 -4.03 -19.19
N SER A 35 -7.07 -4.18 -18.69
CA SER A 35 -7.90 -5.35 -18.94
C SER A 35 -9.25 -4.88 -19.46
N HIS A 36 -9.70 -5.44 -20.59
CA HIS A 36 -10.95 -5.05 -21.25
C HIS A 36 -11.08 -3.54 -21.53
N GLY A 37 -9.95 -2.86 -21.80
CA GLY A 37 -9.91 -1.42 -22.05
C GLY A 37 -9.89 -0.55 -20.80
N GLU A 38 -9.98 -1.16 -19.62
CA GLU A 38 -9.99 -0.47 -18.33
C GLU A 38 -8.62 -0.49 -17.65
N SER A 39 -8.33 0.57 -16.90
CA SER A 39 -7.14 0.66 -16.04
C SER A 39 -7.19 -0.37 -14.92
N ILE A 40 -6.03 -0.93 -14.58
CA ILE A 40 -5.88 -2.00 -13.58
C ILE A 40 -4.79 -1.61 -12.57
N VAL A 41 -5.13 -1.68 -11.28
CA VAL A 41 -4.26 -1.43 -10.13
C VAL A 41 -4.42 -2.56 -9.13
N HIS A 42 -3.33 -3.26 -8.81
CA HIS A 42 -3.35 -4.30 -7.79
C HIS A 42 -3.19 -3.68 -6.42
N ALA A 43 -4.10 -3.98 -5.49
CA ALA A 43 -3.96 -3.57 -4.10
C ALA A 43 -3.40 -4.72 -3.26
N VAL A 44 -2.44 -4.40 -2.39
CA VAL A 44 -1.76 -5.37 -1.53
C VAL A 44 -2.02 -5.00 -0.08
N PHE A 45 -2.27 -6.01 0.76
CA PHE A 45 -2.31 -5.87 2.22
C PHE A 45 -1.68 -7.09 2.87
N SER A 46 -0.48 -6.90 3.43
CA SER A 46 0.41 -7.98 3.85
C SER A 46 0.80 -7.86 5.32
N SER A 47 0.93 -8.99 5.98
CA SER A 47 1.55 -9.13 7.30
C SER A 47 2.80 -9.98 7.18
N PHE A 48 3.90 -9.56 7.83
CA PHE A 48 5.13 -10.34 7.94
C PHE A 48 5.29 -10.95 9.34
N GLN A 49 4.24 -10.96 10.15
CA GLN A 49 4.28 -11.53 11.50
C GLN A 49 4.19 -13.04 11.42
N ASN A 50 5.14 -13.72 12.05
CA ASN A 50 5.07 -15.16 12.22
C ASN A 50 3.80 -15.53 13.01
N GLY A 51 3.08 -16.56 12.58
CA GLY A 51 1.81 -16.96 13.18
C GLY A 51 0.61 -16.11 12.78
N THR A 52 0.75 -15.21 11.79
CA THR A 52 -0.42 -14.61 11.14
C THR A 52 -1.26 -15.72 10.49
N THR A 53 -2.57 -15.65 10.66
CA THR A 53 -3.51 -16.59 10.03
C THR A 53 -4.58 -15.84 9.26
N THR A 54 -5.19 -16.50 8.28
CA THR A 54 -6.32 -15.96 7.53
C THR A 54 -7.25 -17.08 7.11
N SER A 55 -8.53 -16.75 7.03
CA SER A 55 -9.56 -17.58 6.39
C SER A 55 -10.20 -16.85 5.20
N ASP A 56 -9.59 -15.75 4.76
CA ASP A 56 -10.09 -14.90 3.69
C ASP A 56 -9.64 -15.46 2.33
N ALA A 57 -10.58 -15.65 1.42
CA ALA A 57 -10.29 -16.21 0.10
C ALA A 57 -9.42 -15.28 -0.78
N ASN A 58 -9.37 -13.98 -0.47
CA ASN A 58 -8.48 -13.04 -1.16
C ASN A 58 -7.05 -13.08 -0.61
N CYS A 59 -6.83 -13.73 0.54
CA CYS A 59 -5.52 -13.85 1.13
C CYS A 59 -4.89 -15.17 0.69
N HIS A 60 -3.65 -15.08 0.24
CA HIS A 60 -2.83 -16.21 -0.09
C HIS A 60 -1.42 -15.97 0.45
N ASP A 61 -0.62 -17.02 0.53
CA ASP A 61 0.80 -16.86 0.78
C ASP A 61 1.44 -16.18 -0.44
N GLY A 62 2.24 -15.13 -0.21
CA GLY A 62 2.76 -14.24 -1.27
C GLY A 62 1.82 -13.07 -1.59
N ALA A 63 2.34 -11.98 -2.18
CA ALA A 63 1.67 -10.67 -2.18
C ALA A 63 1.06 -10.20 -3.53
N ASP A 64 1.18 -10.97 -4.62
CA ASP A 64 0.98 -10.46 -5.98
C ASP A 64 -0.26 -11.08 -6.69
N ASN A 65 -1.26 -10.25 -7.09
CA ASN A 65 -2.15 -10.31 -8.29
C ASN A 65 -3.59 -9.74 -8.09
N GLY A 66 -4.02 -8.77 -8.94
CA GLY A 66 -5.39 -8.17 -8.90
C GLY A 66 -5.60 -6.81 -9.63
N PRO A 67 -6.86 -6.39 -9.96
CA PRO A 67 -7.20 -5.18 -10.74
C PRO A 67 -7.75 -3.94 -9.97
N GLY A 68 -7.74 -2.71 -10.54
CA GLY A 68 -8.07 -1.46 -9.79
C GLY A 68 -7.88 -0.04 -10.43
N GLY A 69 -8.05 1.01 -9.60
CA GLY A 69 -8.02 2.47 -9.90
C GLY A 69 -7.27 3.35 -8.86
N TYR A 70 -7.61 4.63 -8.64
CA TYR A 70 -7.02 5.52 -7.60
C TYR A 70 -7.50 5.12 -6.20
N LEU A 71 -6.63 5.08 -5.18
CA LEU A 71 -6.88 4.22 -4.02
C LEU A 71 -6.23 4.75 -2.73
N HIS A 72 -7.05 4.96 -1.69
CA HIS A 72 -6.68 5.22 -0.29
C HIS A 72 -6.95 3.95 0.53
N LEU A 73 -6.00 3.49 1.34
CA LEU A 73 -6.13 2.21 2.05
C LEU A 73 -6.52 2.43 3.51
N ALA A 74 -7.74 2.01 3.87
CA ALA A 74 -8.23 2.00 5.24
C ALA A 74 -7.95 0.62 5.86
N VAL A 75 -7.36 0.63 7.05
CA VAL A 75 -7.07 -0.60 7.82
C VAL A 75 -7.91 -0.56 9.10
N GLU A 76 -8.83 -1.50 9.23
CA GLU A 76 -9.79 -1.55 10.34
C GLU A 76 -9.57 -2.81 11.18
N ASN A 77 -9.50 -2.65 12.51
CA ASN A 77 -9.46 -3.76 13.47
C ASN A 77 -10.89 -4.16 13.85
N ILE A 78 -11.15 -5.48 13.90
CA ILE A 78 -12.41 -5.99 14.44
C ILE A 78 -12.37 -5.84 15.96
N PRO A 79 -13.30 -5.06 16.58
CA PRO A 79 -13.24 -4.78 18.01
C PRO A 79 -13.18 -6.05 18.87
N GLY A 80 -12.25 -6.07 19.81
CA GLY A 80 -12.04 -7.22 20.72
C GLY A 80 -11.26 -8.38 20.11
N THR A 81 -10.73 -8.24 18.89
CA THR A 81 -9.88 -9.27 18.26
C THR A 81 -8.55 -8.66 17.77
N THR A 82 -7.65 -9.52 17.30
CA THR A 82 -6.41 -9.15 16.61
C THR A 82 -6.55 -9.25 15.08
N THR A 83 -7.79 -9.22 14.57
CA THR A 83 -8.10 -9.32 13.15
C THR A 83 -8.15 -7.94 12.51
N TRP A 84 -7.51 -7.80 11.36
CA TRP A 84 -7.40 -6.57 10.59
C TRP A 84 -7.92 -6.78 9.17
N THR A 85 -8.66 -5.80 8.66
CA THR A 85 -9.18 -5.79 7.29
C THR A 85 -8.60 -4.60 6.53
N GLY A 86 -8.00 -4.87 5.37
CA GLY A 86 -7.57 -3.85 4.42
C GLY A 86 -8.69 -3.56 3.42
N THR A 87 -9.04 -2.29 3.28
CA THR A 87 -10.03 -1.80 2.30
C THR A 87 -9.41 -0.69 1.48
N VAL A 88 -9.62 -0.73 0.18
CA VAL A 88 -9.21 0.35 -0.69
C VAL A 88 -10.38 1.23 -1.07
N ILE A 89 -10.16 2.53 -1.07
CA ILE A 89 -11.16 3.56 -1.27
C ILE A 89 -10.76 4.39 -2.47
N ASN A 90 -11.58 4.39 -3.51
CA ASN A 90 -11.44 5.33 -4.61
C ASN A 90 -11.87 6.72 -4.15
N THR A 91 -10.91 7.63 -3.99
CA THR A 91 -11.18 8.98 -3.48
C THR A 91 -11.97 9.86 -4.45
N ALA A 92 -11.95 9.56 -5.76
CA ALA A 92 -12.73 10.30 -6.75
C ALA A 92 -14.20 9.89 -6.77
N THR A 93 -14.52 8.63 -6.48
CA THR A 93 -15.89 8.09 -6.56
C THR A 93 -16.49 7.71 -5.21
N GLY A 94 -15.68 7.62 -4.16
CA GLY A 94 -16.04 7.06 -2.86
C GLY A 94 -16.19 5.53 -2.84
N ALA A 95 -16.00 4.85 -3.98
CA ALA A 95 -16.17 3.40 -4.07
C ALA A 95 -15.15 2.66 -3.21
N GLN A 96 -15.56 1.60 -2.52
CA GLN A 96 -14.71 0.83 -1.63
C GLN A 96 -14.61 -0.62 -2.10
N ALA A 97 -13.41 -1.18 -2.06
CA ALA A 97 -13.14 -2.57 -2.39
C ALA A 97 -12.31 -3.20 -1.26
N ARG A 98 -12.80 -4.29 -0.67
CA ARG A 98 -12.06 -5.04 0.35
C ARG A 98 -10.89 -5.79 -0.31
N VAL A 99 -9.68 -5.56 0.20
CA VAL A 99 -8.47 -6.28 -0.25
C VAL A 99 -8.46 -7.67 0.37
N GLY A 100 -8.57 -7.73 1.70
CA GLY A 100 -8.52 -8.99 2.44
C GLY A 100 -8.45 -8.73 3.94
N SER A 101 -8.32 -9.81 4.70
CA SER A 101 -8.21 -9.75 6.15
C SER A 101 -7.31 -10.84 6.70
N TRP A 102 -6.66 -10.55 7.82
CA TRP A 102 -5.83 -11.52 8.52
C TRP A 102 -5.82 -11.23 10.02
N THR A 103 -5.46 -12.24 10.80
CA THR A 103 -5.44 -12.22 12.26
C THR A 103 -4.01 -12.34 12.76
N LEU A 104 -3.59 -11.37 13.57
CA LEU A 104 -2.27 -11.35 14.21
C LEU A 104 -2.21 -12.32 15.40
N PRO A 105 -1.00 -12.76 15.79
CA PRO A 105 -0.79 -13.52 17.02
C PRO A 105 -1.38 -12.85 18.25
N SER A 106 -1.77 -13.67 19.25
CA SER A 106 -2.24 -13.17 20.54
C SER A 106 -1.23 -12.23 21.19
N GLY A 107 -1.69 -11.10 21.70
CA GLY A 107 -0.85 -10.08 22.35
C GLY A 107 -0.47 -8.92 21.43
N ALA A 108 -0.73 -9.01 20.12
CA ALA A 108 -0.62 -7.87 19.22
C ALA A 108 -1.56 -6.72 19.66
N GLY A 109 -1.03 -5.51 19.68
CA GLY A 109 -1.79 -4.30 19.97
C GLY A 109 -2.23 -3.56 18.70
N GLY A 110 -2.50 -2.25 18.85
CA GLY A 110 -2.89 -1.38 17.74
C GLY A 110 -1.75 -1.12 16.76
N ILE A 111 -2.06 -0.40 15.67
CA ILE A 111 -1.04 0.10 14.73
C ILE A 111 -0.25 1.24 15.41
N GLU A 112 1.07 1.23 15.21
CA GLU A 112 1.95 2.31 15.66
C GLU A 112 1.62 3.63 14.93
N SER A 113 1.83 4.77 15.60
CA SER A 113 1.30 6.07 15.15
C SER A 113 1.96 6.65 13.89
N SER A 114 3.14 6.17 13.49
CA SER A 114 3.82 6.68 12.30
C SER A 114 4.69 5.61 11.65
N TYR A 115 4.60 5.50 10.33
CA TYR A 115 5.56 4.75 9.50
C TYR A 115 5.73 5.43 8.14
N SER A 116 6.81 5.09 7.44
CA SER A 116 7.10 5.61 6.10
C SER A 116 6.59 4.68 5.00
N GLY A 117 6.30 5.25 3.84
CA GLY A 117 6.14 4.49 2.61
C GLY A 117 7.44 4.38 1.81
N PHE A 118 7.43 3.52 0.81
CA PHE A 118 8.47 3.42 -0.21
C PHE A 118 7.86 3.21 -1.61
N VAL A 119 8.64 3.53 -2.64
CA VAL A 119 8.32 3.18 -4.02
C VAL A 119 9.45 2.35 -4.59
N GLU A 120 9.11 1.18 -5.15
CA GLU A 120 10.08 0.30 -5.79
C GLU A 120 9.64 -0.09 -7.20
N TYR A 121 10.62 -0.35 -8.07
CA TYR A 121 10.39 -1.02 -9.34
C TYR A 121 10.75 -2.51 -9.22
N TYR A 122 9.75 -3.38 -9.13
CA TYR A 122 9.93 -4.79 -8.75
C TYR A 122 10.23 -5.75 -9.91
N ARG A 123 10.08 -5.30 -11.17
CA ARG A 123 10.23 -6.19 -12.34
C ARG A 123 11.66 -6.41 -12.82
N GLY A 124 12.63 -5.72 -12.23
CA GLY A 124 14.06 -5.85 -12.55
C GLY A 124 14.44 -5.56 -14.01
N THR A 125 15.74 -5.74 -14.32
CA THR A 125 16.40 -5.75 -15.65
C THR A 125 16.23 -4.55 -16.61
N GLN A 126 15.40 -3.56 -16.31
CA GLN A 126 15.31 -2.35 -17.14
C GLN A 126 16.31 -1.28 -16.69
N PRO A 127 16.96 -0.55 -17.62
CA PRO A 127 17.74 0.63 -17.28
C PRO A 127 16.87 1.67 -16.56
N CYS A 128 17.35 2.24 -15.45
CA CYS A 128 16.60 3.23 -14.67
C CYS A 128 16.07 4.41 -15.52
N ALA A 129 16.86 4.87 -16.49
CA ALA A 129 16.49 5.93 -17.43
C ALA A 129 15.31 5.60 -18.37
N LYS A 130 14.83 4.35 -18.38
CA LYS A 130 13.69 3.88 -19.18
C LYS A 130 12.48 3.50 -18.33
N LEU A 131 12.56 3.64 -17.01
CA LEU A 131 11.44 3.30 -16.16
C LEU A 131 10.30 4.29 -16.40
N PRO A 132 9.08 3.79 -16.62
CA PRO A 132 7.97 4.62 -17.06
C PRO A 132 7.59 5.62 -15.97
N LYS A 133 7.16 6.81 -16.36
CA LYS A 133 6.54 7.75 -15.45
C LYS A 133 5.25 7.19 -14.83
N THR A 134 5.06 7.42 -13.54
CA THR A 134 3.81 7.17 -12.83
C THR A 134 3.72 8.02 -11.56
N GLU A 135 2.51 8.24 -11.07
CA GLU A 135 2.26 8.98 -9.83
C GLU A 135 1.16 8.36 -8.97
N ALA A 136 1.30 8.56 -7.66
CA ALA A 136 0.33 8.14 -6.64
C ALA A 136 0.31 9.15 -5.48
N THR A 137 -0.74 9.13 -4.68
CA THR A 137 -0.83 9.92 -3.45
C THR A 137 -1.05 9.00 -2.28
N PHE A 138 -0.15 9.04 -1.31
CA PHE A 138 -0.32 8.43 -0.01
C PHE A 138 -1.02 9.41 0.92
N TYR A 139 -2.00 8.92 1.65
CA TYR A 139 -2.72 9.69 2.64
C TYR A 139 -2.54 9.05 4.01
N ASN A 140 -2.65 9.84 5.06
CA ASN A 140 -2.61 9.38 6.43
C ASN A 140 -3.64 8.26 6.64
N PRO A 141 -3.25 7.14 7.28
CA PRO A 141 -4.17 6.03 7.49
C PRO A 141 -5.34 6.44 8.37
N VAL A 142 -6.53 5.97 8.02
CA VAL A 142 -7.77 6.21 8.76
C VAL A 142 -8.29 4.93 9.39
N SER A 143 -8.86 5.05 10.59
CA SER A 143 -9.56 3.95 11.27
C SER A 143 -10.87 4.46 11.84
N LYS A 144 -11.94 3.66 11.71
CA LYS A 144 -13.23 3.92 12.38
C LYS A 144 -13.28 3.35 13.79
N THR A 145 -12.27 2.59 14.21
CA THR A 145 -12.24 1.96 15.53
C THR A 145 -12.03 3.02 16.62
N PRO A 146 -12.97 3.17 17.58
CA PRO A 146 -12.81 4.12 18.67
C PRO A 146 -11.51 3.90 19.44
N GLY A 147 -10.74 4.96 19.66
CA GLY A 147 -9.47 4.90 20.39
C GLY A 147 -8.24 4.45 19.57
N ALA A 148 -8.39 4.16 18.27
CA ALA A 148 -7.27 3.74 17.41
C ALA A 148 -6.24 4.85 17.11
N GLY A 149 -6.57 6.11 17.39
CA GLY A 149 -5.69 7.26 17.13
C GLY A 149 -5.73 7.76 15.69
N LYS A 150 -4.79 8.66 15.35
CA LYS A 150 -4.56 9.14 13.98
C LYS A 150 -3.14 8.76 13.60
N GLY A 151 -2.99 7.88 12.62
CA GLY A 151 -1.67 7.59 12.07
C GLY A 151 -1.23 8.70 11.12
N VAL A 152 0.08 8.90 10.99
CA VAL A 152 0.65 9.85 10.03
C VAL A 152 1.61 9.12 9.12
N VAL A 153 1.46 9.31 7.81
CA VAL A 153 2.41 8.77 6.85
C VAL A 153 3.67 9.65 6.84
N GLY A 154 4.83 9.02 6.98
CA GLY A 154 6.14 9.66 6.80
C GLY A 154 6.41 9.94 5.32
N GLU A 155 7.40 10.80 5.05
CA GLU A 155 7.81 11.11 3.68
C GLU A 155 8.30 9.85 2.95
N PRO A 156 7.66 9.44 1.83
CA PRO A 156 8.05 8.25 1.09
C PRO A 156 9.47 8.36 0.50
N TYR A 157 10.13 7.21 0.33
CA TYR A 157 11.47 7.15 -0.25
C TYR A 157 11.57 6.12 -1.38
N GLU A 158 12.59 6.27 -2.25
CA GLU A 158 12.88 5.28 -3.28
C GLU A 158 13.50 4.01 -2.69
N TYR A 159 13.13 2.85 -3.23
CA TYR A 159 13.72 1.57 -2.85
C TYR A 159 14.15 0.76 -4.08
N GLY A 160 15.25 0.02 -3.95
CA GLY A 160 15.80 -0.87 -4.98
C GLY A 160 16.95 -0.27 -5.80
N ASP A 161 17.22 -0.84 -6.97
CA ASP A 161 18.45 -0.59 -7.76
C ASP A 161 18.53 0.81 -8.40
N CYS A 162 17.38 1.49 -8.50
CA CYS A 162 17.23 2.77 -9.20
C CYS A 162 17.15 4.00 -8.29
N VAL A 163 17.41 3.85 -6.99
CA VAL A 163 17.50 4.96 -6.04
C VAL A 163 18.43 6.04 -6.56
N GLY A 164 17.93 7.28 -6.66
CA GLY A 164 18.66 8.45 -7.16
C GLY A 164 18.97 8.44 -8.66
N LYS A 165 18.36 7.52 -9.43
CA LYS A 165 18.58 7.37 -10.88
C LYS A 165 17.30 7.51 -11.72
N VAL A 166 16.15 7.67 -11.07
CA VAL A 166 14.88 8.01 -11.70
C VAL A 166 14.42 9.40 -11.27
N ASP A 167 13.50 10.01 -12.01
CA ASP A 167 12.87 11.28 -11.65
C ASP A 167 11.87 11.08 -10.51
N PHE A 168 12.39 10.78 -9.32
CA PHE A 168 11.62 10.62 -8.11
C PHE A 168 11.44 11.95 -7.38
N SER A 169 10.20 12.22 -6.97
CA SER A 169 9.92 13.35 -6.09
C SER A 169 8.70 13.09 -5.20
N THR A 170 8.76 13.69 -4.02
CA THR A 170 7.68 13.75 -3.03
C THR A 170 7.24 15.19 -2.85
N THR A 171 5.92 15.40 -2.78
CA THR A 171 5.35 16.71 -2.44
C THR A 171 4.37 16.54 -1.30
N LYS A 172 4.58 17.27 -0.20
CA LYS A 172 3.66 17.25 0.94
C LYS A 172 2.29 17.80 0.50
N VAL A 173 1.22 17.07 0.82
CA VAL A 173 -0.16 17.52 0.69
C VAL A 173 -0.83 17.57 2.07
N SER A 174 -2.08 18.05 2.16
CA SER A 174 -2.76 18.31 3.45
C SER A 174 -2.69 17.12 4.40
N ASP A 175 -2.94 15.92 3.88
CA ASP A 175 -3.06 14.70 4.66
C ASP A 175 -2.13 13.60 4.15
N GLY A 176 -0.96 13.93 3.61
CA GLY A 176 -0.02 12.92 3.12
C GLY A 176 1.02 13.44 2.15
N TYR A 177 1.35 12.64 1.13
CA TYR A 177 2.35 12.95 0.11
C TYR A 177 1.90 12.52 -1.29
N GLU A 178 2.01 13.43 -2.25
CA GLU A 178 2.05 13.08 -3.66
C GLU A 178 3.45 12.54 -4.00
N ILE A 179 3.49 11.48 -4.80
CA ILE A 179 4.72 10.78 -5.19
C ILE A 179 4.74 10.67 -6.71
N LYS A 180 5.85 11.07 -7.31
CA LYS A 180 6.13 10.94 -8.75
C LYS A 180 7.42 10.16 -8.92
N VAL A 181 7.47 9.31 -9.94
CA VAL A 181 8.65 8.50 -10.26
C VAL A 181 8.68 8.15 -11.75
N GLY A 182 9.88 7.99 -12.30
CA GLY A 182 10.09 7.59 -13.69
C GLY A 182 10.03 8.74 -14.69
N PHE A 183 10.36 8.45 -15.96
CA PHE A 183 10.53 9.45 -17.04
C PHE A 183 9.40 9.42 -18.07
#